data_AF-A0A2N5SJ47-F1
#
_entry.id   AF-A0A2N5SJ47-F1
#
_cell.length_a   1.000
_cell.length_b   1.000
_cell.length_c   1.000
_cell.angle_alpha   90.00
_cell.angle_beta   90.00
_cell.angle_gamma   90.00
#
_symmetry.space_group_name_H-M   'P 1'
#
loop_
_entity.id
_entity.type
_entity.pdbx_description
1 polymer ?
#
loop_
_entity_poly.entity_id
_entity_poly.type
_entity_poly.pdbx_seq_one_letter_code
_entity_poly.pdbx_strand_id
1 'polypeptide(L)'
;MLELGKIKEFLQDGTHPRTPTPMDQHVLKGYQKNTLISYNTAVKKLCKSTEAAGEKDFTLPLTPDGIYQFCYWASREEGNEAKQDVTLKTLE
;
A
#
# COMPACT_ATOMS: atom_id res chain seq x y z
N MET A 1 -9.90 -2.92 19.68
CA MET A 1 -8.44 -3.09 19.70
C MET A 1 -7.90 -2.96 18.28
N LEU A 2 -6.78 -2.26 18.09
CA LEU A 2 -6.08 -2.15 16.81
C LEU A 2 -5.27 -3.44 16.61
N GLU A 3 -5.52 -4.16 15.52
CA GLU A 3 -4.81 -5.40 15.19
C GLU A 3 -3.68 -5.09 14.21
N LEU A 4 -2.49 -4.76 14.74
CA LEU A 4 -1.32 -4.37 13.95
C LEU A 4 -0.95 -5.42 12.88
N GLY A 5 -1.17 -6.71 13.16
CA GLY A 5 -0.92 -7.79 12.21
C GLY A 5 -1.76 -7.71 10.92
N LYS A 6 -2.91 -7.03 10.93
CA LYS A 6 -3.76 -6.84 9.74
C LYS A 6 -3.27 -5.73 8.82
N ILE A 7 -2.33 -4.91 9.29
CA ILE A 7 -1.80 -3.75 8.57
C ILE A 7 -0.27 -3.80 8.47
N LYS A 8 0.31 -5.00 8.49
CA LYS A 8 1.75 -5.20 8.58
C LYS A 8 2.51 -4.49 7.46
N GLU A 9 2.00 -4.51 6.22
CA GLU A 9 2.65 -3.86 5.08
C GLU A 9 2.65 -2.33 5.24
N PHE A 10 1.57 -1.76 5.77
CA PHE A 10 1.49 -0.33 6.07
C PHE A 10 2.45 0.12 7.18
N LEU A 11 2.87 -0.78 8.06
CA LEU A 11 3.79 -0.47 9.17
C LEU A 11 5.27 -0.51 8.75
N GLN A 12 5.58 -1.02 7.56
CA GLN A 12 6.94 -1.17 7.05
C GLN A 12 7.52 0.15 6.55
N ASP A 13 8.84 0.20 6.49
CA ASP A 13 9.58 1.22 5.76
C ASP A 13 9.91 0.67 4.36
N GLY A 14 8.97 0.85 3.44
CA GLY A 14 9.02 0.21 2.12
C GLY A 14 8.95 -1.31 2.25
N THR A 15 9.99 -2.01 1.83
CA THR A 15 10.12 -3.49 1.97
C THR A 15 10.66 -3.91 3.34
N HIS A 16 11.10 -2.96 4.18
CA HIS A 16 11.78 -3.25 5.43
C HIS A 16 10.80 -3.37 6.61
N PRO A 17 10.81 -4.49 7.36
CA PRO A 17 10.07 -4.61 8.61
C PRO A 17 10.41 -3.49 9.59
N ARG A 18 9.38 -2.81 10.08
CA ARG A 18 9.52 -1.79 11.13
C ARG A 18 8.49 -2.04 12.23
N THR A 19 8.94 -1.95 13.47
CA THR A 19 8.07 -2.05 14.65
C THR A 19 7.48 -0.66 14.97
N PRO A 20 6.15 -0.51 15.05
CA PRO A 20 5.54 0.78 15.36
C PRO A 20 5.80 1.19 16.82
N THR A 21 6.21 2.44 17.00
CA THR A 21 6.43 3.05 18.31
C THR A 21 5.10 3.27 19.05
N PRO A 22 5.12 3.57 20.38
CA PRO A 22 3.91 3.95 21.10
C PRO A 22 3.21 5.18 20.50
N MET A 23 3.98 6.11 19.93
CA MET A 23 3.46 7.28 19.23
C MET A 23 2.75 6.88 17.93
N ASP A 24 3.38 6.03 17.10
CA ASP A 24 2.75 5.50 15.89
C ASP A 24 1.42 4.80 16.23
N GLN A 25 1.40 3.97 17.27
CA GLN A 25 0.20 3.29 17.74
C GLN A 25 -0.89 4.26 18.22
N HIS A 26 -0.52 5.38 18.83
CA HIS A 26 -1.47 6.42 19.23
C HIS A 26 -2.09 7.10 18.00
N VAL A 27 -1.27 7.47 17.01
CA VAL A 27 -1.73 8.04 15.74
C VAL A 27 -2.66 7.07 15.00
N LEU A 28 -2.29 5.79 14.89
CA LEU A 28 -3.09 4.77 14.21
C LEU A 28 -4.46 4.55 14.86
N LYS A 29 -4.60 4.74 16.18
CA LYS A 29 -5.89 4.67 16.87
C LYS A 29 -6.86 5.78 16.47
N GLY A 30 -6.36 6.88 15.88
CA GLY A 30 -7.19 7.97 15.36
C GLY A 30 -7.91 7.66 14.05
N TYR A 31 -7.52 6.59 13.35
CA TYR A 31 -8.12 6.20 12.07
C TYR A 31 -9.21 5.13 12.24
N GLN A 32 -10.19 5.15 11.34
CA GLN A 32 -11.11 4.02 11.21
C GLN A 32 -10.35 2.77 10.76
N LYS A 33 -10.76 1.60 11.27
CA LYS A 33 -10.12 0.31 10.93
C LYS A 33 -10.11 0.04 9.42
N ASN A 34 -11.23 0.31 8.74
CA ASN A 34 -11.36 0.08 7.31
C ASN A 34 -10.40 0.96 6.49
N THR A 35 -10.14 2.18 6.95
CA THR A 35 -9.15 3.08 6.35
C THR A 35 -7.76 2.48 6.43
N LEU A 36 -7.35 1.98 7.60
CA LEU A 36 -6.04 1.36 7.77
C LEU A 36 -5.87 0.09 6.92
N ILE A 37 -6.92 -0.72 6.79
CA ILE A 37 -6.93 -1.89 5.91
C ILE A 37 -6.80 -1.48 4.43
N SER A 38 -7.49 -0.41 4.03
CA SER A 38 -7.40 0.15 2.67
C SER A 38 -5.98 0.66 2.37
N TYR A 39 -5.37 1.40 3.31
CA TYR A 39 -3.98 1.85 3.17
C TYR A 39 -3.00 0.68 3.09
N ASN A 40 -3.16 -0.35 3.92
CA ASN A 40 -2.37 -1.56 3.82
C ASN A 40 -2.50 -2.25 2.45
N THR A 41 -3.70 -2.23 1.88
CA THR A 41 -3.96 -2.77 0.54
C THR A 41 -3.27 -1.93 -0.54
N ALA A 42 -3.27 -0.60 -0.41
CA ALA A 42 -2.54 0.29 -1.30
C ALA A 42 -1.02 0.03 -1.24
N VAL A 43 -0.44 -0.12 -0.04
CA VAL A 43 0.99 -0.46 0.11
C VAL A 43 1.31 -1.82 -0.50
N LYS A 44 0.44 -2.82 -0.37
CA LYS A 44 0.62 -4.10 -1.08
C LYS A 44 0.67 -3.95 -2.60
N LYS A 45 -0.17 -3.08 -3.17
CA LYS A 45 -0.15 -2.80 -4.61
C LYS A 45 1.15 -2.11 -5.01
N LEU A 46 1.62 -1.18 -4.17
CA LEU A 46 2.89 -0.52 -4.38
C LEU A 46 4.06 -1.52 -4.40
N CYS A 47 4.18 -2.40 -3.41
CA CYS A 47 5.24 -3.43 -3.41
C CYS A 47 5.17 -4.34 -4.64
N LYS A 48 3.96 -4.70 -5.09
CA LYS A 48 3.81 -5.49 -6.33
C LYS A 48 4.25 -4.73 -7.58
N SER A 49 4.03 -3.41 -7.61
CA SER A 49 4.46 -2.56 -8.73
C SER A 49 5.99 -2.43 -8.80
N THR A 50 6.66 -2.29 -7.64
CA THR A 50 8.12 -2.22 -7.58
C THR A 50 8.72 -3.58 -7.94
N GLU A 51 8.13 -4.67 -7.45
CA GLU A 51 8.52 -6.03 -7.86
C GLU A 51 8.38 -6.24 -9.37
N ALA A 52 7.30 -5.76 -9.98
CA ALA A 52 7.08 -5.82 -11.43
C ALA A 52 8.09 -4.95 -12.22
N ALA A 53 8.59 -3.88 -11.61
CA ALA A 53 9.67 -3.04 -12.13
C ALA A 53 11.07 -3.66 -11.97
N GLY A 54 11.19 -4.79 -11.26
CA GLY A 54 12.47 -5.44 -10.95
C GLY A 54 13.12 -4.96 -9.66
N GLU A 55 12.47 -4.05 -8.93
CA GLU A 55 12.97 -3.51 -7.65
C GLU A 55 12.28 -4.21 -6.48
N LYS A 56 13.01 -5.13 -5.85
CA LYS A 56 12.52 -5.93 -4.72
C LYS A 56 12.81 -5.31 -3.36
N ASP A 57 13.59 -4.24 -3.33
CA ASP A 57 14.02 -3.61 -2.10
C ASP A 57 13.98 -2.09 -2.25
N PHE A 58 13.20 -1.41 -1.41
CA PHE A 58 13.07 0.04 -1.38
C PHE A 58 12.73 0.53 0.02
N THR A 59 13.02 1.79 0.28
CA THR A 59 12.64 2.51 1.52
C THR A 59 11.75 3.70 1.19
N LEU A 60 11.06 4.22 2.21
CA LEU A 60 10.25 5.42 2.08
C LEU A 60 11.04 6.66 2.50
N PRO A 61 10.74 7.85 1.95
CA PRO A 61 9.77 8.10 0.88
C PRO A 61 10.26 7.63 -0.49
N LEU A 62 9.33 7.27 -1.37
CA LEU A 62 9.65 7.00 -2.77
C LEU A 62 10.11 8.24 -3.52
N THR A 63 10.89 8.02 -4.57
CA THR A 63 11.21 9.07 -5.54
C THR A 63 9.96 9.50 -6.32
N PRO A 64 9.92 10.74 -6.83
CA PRO A 64 8.83 11.17 -7.71
C PRO A 64 8.59 10.21 -8.88
N ASP A 65 9.65 9.72 -9.50
CA ASP A 65 9.57 8.76 -10.61
C ASP A 65 8.97 7.42 -10.18
N GLY A 66 9.33 6.91 -9.00
CA GLY A 66 8.74 5.71 -8.43
C GLY A 66 7.24 5.86 -8.17
N ILE A 67 6.79 7.04 -7.74
CA ILE A 67 5.36 7.36 -7.59
C ILE A 67 4.66 7.36 -8.96
N TYR A 68 5.23 8.02 -9.98
CA TYR A 68 4.66 8.03 -11.32
C TYR A 68 4.59 6.64 -11.94
N GLN A 69 5.63 5.84 -11.76
CA GLN A 69 5.67 4.47 -12.24
C GLN A 69 4.60 3.61 -11.57
N PHE A 70 4.41 3.75 -10.25
CA PHE A 70 3.31 3.10 -9.56
C PHE A 70 1.95 3.53 -10.11
N CYS A 71 1.73 4.84 -10.31
CA CYS A 71 0.49 5.35 -10.88
C CYS A 71 0.25 4.82 -12.31
N TYR A 72 1.30 4.76 -13.13
CA TYR A 72 1.24 4.16 -14.47
C TYR A 72 0.84 2.69 -14.40
N TRP A 73 1.54 1.91 -13.58
CA TRP A 73 1.26 0.48 -13.38
C TRP A 73 -0.14 0.20 -12.81
N ALA A 74 -0.61 1.05 -11.89
CA ALA A 74 -1.92 0.92 -11.26
C ALA A 74 -3.07 1.42 -12.14
N SER A 75 -2.78 2.20 -13.19
CA SER A 75 -3.79 2.67 -14.13
C SER A 75 -4.30 1.51 -14.99
N ARG A 76 -5.61 1.50 -15.28
CA ARG A 76 -6.21 0.48 -16.16
C ARG A 76 -5.75 0.77 -17.59
N GLU A 77 -5.00 -0.14 -18.20
CA GLU A 77 -4.79 -0.11 -19.65
C GLU A 77 -6.09 -0.57 -20.34
N GLU A 78 -6.60 0.22 -21.27
CA GLU A 78 -7.70 -0.19 -22.15
C GLU A 78 -7.27 -1.44 -22.93
N GLY A 79 -7.95 -2.57 -22.67
CA GLY A 79 -7.67 -3.86 -23.33
C GLY A 79 -6.77 -4.84 -22.55
N ASN A 80 -6.26 -4.45 -21.39
CA ASN A 80 -5.51 -5.34 -20.51
C ASN A 80 -6.26 -5.45 -19.17
N GLU A 81 -7.13 -6.46 -19.04
CA GLU A 81 -7.73 -6.83 -17.76
C GLU A 81 -6.64 -7.37 -16.83
N ALA A 82 -5.80 -6.49 -16.30
CA ALA A 82 -4.80 -6.88 -15.34
C ALA A 82 -5.53 -7.49 -14.13
N LYS A 83 -5.09 -8.68 -13.68
CA LYS A 83 -5.55 -9.44 -12.49
C LYS A 83 -5.58 -8.64 -11.16
N GLN A 84 -5.29 -7.34 -11.20
CA GLN A 84 -5.05 -6.43 -10.10
C GLN A 84 -6.24 -5.50 -9.85
N ASP A 85 -7.31 -5.66 -10.64
CA ASP A 85 -8.53 -4.88 -10.55
C ASP A 85 -9.16 -5.03 -9.16
N VAL A 86 -9.19 -3.94 -8.40
CA VAL A 86 -9.99 -3.85 -7.18
C VAL A 86 -11.15 -2.97 -7.58
N THR A 87 -12.22 -3.62 -8.03
CA THR A 87 -13.47 -2.95 -8.37
C THR A 87 -14.01 -2.27 -7.12
N LEU A 88 -13.97 -0.94 -7.08
CA LEU A 88 -14.85 -0.19 -6.19
C LEU A 88 -16.27 -0.41 -6.72
N LYS A 89 -17.00 -1.35 -6.12
CA LYS A 89 -18.44 -1.43 -6.34
C LYS A 89 -19.05 -0.24 -5.60
N THR A 90 -19.44 0.79 -6.34
CA THR A 90 -20.40 1.78 -5.84
C THR A 90 -21.67 1.00 -5.52
N LEU A 91 -22.09 0.98 -4.25
CA LEU A 91 -23.42 0.48 -3.91
C LEU A 91 -24.43 1.46 -4.51
N GLU A 92 -25.30 0.95 -5.38
CA GLU A 92 -26.57 1.60 -5.74
C GLU A 92 -27.56 1.54 -4.57
#